data_AF-X1AHW2-F1
#
_entry.id   AF-X1AHW2-F1
#
_cell.length_a   1.000
_cell.length_b   1.000
_cell.length_c   1.000
_cell.angle_alpha   90.00
_cell.angle_beta   90.00
_cell.angle_gamma   90.00
#
_symmetry.space_group_name_H-M   'P 1'
#
loop_
_entity.id
_entity.type
_entity.pdbx_description
1 polymer ?
#
loop_
_entity_poly.entity_id
_entity_poly.type
_entity_poly.pdbx_seq_one_letter_code
_entity_poly.pdbx_strand_id
1 'polypeptide(L)'
;MDLKKALVEASVLQQVVRFVGTQDEPIRYITLDGFRITHTASTFLEQYSVPSLSDWAIHRGGTVFLKGARNCTIQNCFFDAVGGNAVFMNNYNRDNMVTGCRFTETGDSAICFVGSLELTNGTQRNFPYECKATNNLIHDCGVFGKQIAGVYISRAKRITAGHNLMYNMP
;
A
#
# COMPACT_ATOMS: atom_id res chain seq x y z
N MET A 1 31.54 6.88 -12.29
CA MET A 1 30.31 7.34 -12.97
C MET A 1 30.63 8.65 -13.69
N ASP A 2 30.33 8.75 -14.99
CA ASP A 2 30.50 10.00 -15.75
C ASP A 2 29.19 10.79 -15.71
N LEU A 3 29.15 11.87 -14.92
CA LEU A 3 27.95 12.70 -14.76
C LEU A 3 27.49 13.36 -16.06
N LYS A 4 28.37 13.54 -17.05
CA LYS A 4 27.99 14.10 -18.36
C LYS A 4 27.21 13.12 -19.23
N LYS A 5 27.22 11.83 -18.89
CA LYS A 5 26.54 10.75 -19.61
C LYS A 5 25.53 9.99 -18.75
N ALA A 6 25.46 10.29 -17.46
CA ALA A 6 24.54 9.65 -16.54
C ALA A 6 23.11 10.19 -16.75
N LEU A 7 22.14 9.27 -16.78
CA LEU A 7 20.74 9.64 -16.60
C LEU A 7 20.51 9.89 -15.10
N VAL A 8 20.03 11.08 -14.76
CA VAL A 8 19.67 11.46 -13.39
C VAL A 8 18.15 11.66 -13.36
N GLU A 9 17.47 10.83 -12.57
CA GLU A 9 16.03 10.92 -12.38
C GLU A 9 15.74 11.42 -10.97
N ALA A 10 14.80 12.36 -10.85
CA ALA A 10 14.32 12.86 -9.57
C ALA A 10 12.82 12.54 -9.43
N SER A 11 12.48 11.90 -8.33
CA SER A 11 11.10 11.52 -8.01
C SER A 11 10.27 12.73 -7.61
N VAL A 12 9.12 12.92 -8.27
CA VAL A 12 8.20 14.04 -7.97
C VAL A 12 6.86 13.56 -7.42
N LEU A 13 6.30 12.48 -7.97
CA LEU A 13 4.98 11.97 -7.58
C LEU A 13 5.09 10.97 -6.43
N GLN A 14 4.28 11.16 -5.38
CA GLN A 14 4.14 10.20 -4.29
C GLN A 14 3.20 9.03 -4.66
N GLN A 15 2.16 9.32 -5.45
CA GLN A 15 1.14 8.35 -5.89
C GLN A 15 1.04 8.37 -7.41
N VAL A 16 1.08 7.20 -8.04
CA VAL A 16 0.99 7.06 -9.51
C VAL A 16 -0.37 6.55 -9.97
N VAL A 17 -1.05 5.74 -9.14
CA VAL A 17 -2.39 5.22 -9.43
C VAL A 17 -3.28 5.43 -8.22
N ARG A 18 -4.47 5.99 -8.46
CA ARG A 18 -5.47 6.25 -7.42
C ARG A 18 -6.81 5.69 -7.84
N PHE A 19 -7.27 4.72 -7.07
CA PHE A 19 -8.59 4.11 -7.16
C PHE A 19 -9.47 4.75 -6.08
N VAL A 20 -10.27 5.75 -6.47
CA VAL A 20 -11.03 6.58 -5.53
C VAL A 20 -12.52 6.55 -5.86
N GLY A 21 -13.29 5.89 -4.99
CA GLY A 21 -14.74 5.99 -4.91
C GLY A 21 -15.18 6.29 -3.49
N THR A 22 -16.44 5.98 -3.18
CA THR A 22 -17.00 6.11 -1.83
C THR A 22 -17.50 4.76 -1.30
N GLN A 23 -17.98 4.71 -0.07
CA GLN A 23 -18.66 3.51 0.46
C GLN A 23 -19.95 3.21 -0.32
N ASP A 24 -20.69 4.26 -0.69
CA ASP A 24 -22.00 4.17 -1.35
C ASP A 24 -21.84 3.93 -2.86
N GLU A 25 -20.82 4.57 -3.46
CA GLU A 25 -20.47 4.47 -4.87
C GLU A 25 -19.02 4.00 -5.03
N PRO A 26 -18.72 2.73 -4.73
CA PRO A 26 -17.37 2.22 -4.88
C PRO A 26 -17.06 1.98 -6.35
N ILE A 27 -15.81 2.28 -6.74
CA ILE A 27 -15.28 1.81 -8.02
C ILE A 27 -15.15 0.28 -7.99
N ARG A 28 -15.31 -0.38 -9.16
CA ARG A 28 -15.39 -1.85 -9.21
C ARG A 28 -14.69 -2.42 -10.42
N TYR A 29 -14.18 -3.65 -10.26
CA TYR A 29 -13.73 -4.49 -11.37
C TYR A 29 -12.59 -3.89 -12.19
N ILE A 30 -11.67 -3.20 -11.51
CA ILE A 30 -10.46 -2.65 -12.13
C ILE A 30 -9.28 -3.55 -11.76
N THR A 31 -8.51 -3.94 -12.78
CA THR A 31 -7.28 -4.71 -12.62
C THR A 31 -6.08 -3.89 -13.10
N LEU A 32 -5.05 -3.79 -12.26
CA LEU A 32 -3.74 -3.31 -12.62
C LEU A 32 -2.82 -4.54 -12.79
N ASP A 33 -2.32 -4.78 -14.00
CA ASP A 33 -1.61 -6.01 -14.34
C ASP A 33 -0.27 -5.73 -15.05
N GLY A 34 0.81 -6.32 -14.56
CA GLY A 34 2.08 -6.38 -15.28
C GLY A 34 2.91 -5.08 -15.29
N PHE A 35 2.59 -4.10 -14.45
CA PHE A 35 3.33 -2.83 -14.40
C PHE A 35 4.57 -2.92 -13.51
N ARG A 36 5.69 -2.36 -13.97
CA ARG A 36 6.80 -1.95 -13.07
C ARG A 36 6.57 -0.50 -12.66
N ILE A 37 6.54 -0.27 -11.35
CA ILE A 37 6.33 1.04 -10.75
C ILE A 37 7.55 1.35 -9.90
N THR A 38 8.23 2.46 -10.23
CA THR A 38 9.51 2.82 -9.63
C THR A 38 9.58 4.30 -9.28
N HIS A 39 10.51 4.66 -8.39
CA HIS A 39 10.97 6.02 -8.15
C HIS A 39 9.84 7.02 -7.79
N THR A 40 8.94 6.68 -6.87
CA THR A 40 8.01 7.66 -6.29
C THR A 40 8.67 8.48 -5.18
N ALA A 41 8.24 9.72 -5.01
CA ALA A 41 8.78 10.64 -4.01
C ALA A 41 8.63 10.07 -2.59
N SER A 42 9.59 10.39 -1.70
CA SER A 42 9.58 9.87 -0.35
C SER A 42 8.45 10.46 0.49
N THR A 43 7.88 9.65 1.38
CA THR A 43 6.82 10.09 2.31
C THR A 43 7.29 10.11 3.77
N PHE A 44 8.59 10.01 4.02
CA PHE A 44 9.16 9.92 5.39
C PHE A 44 8.95 11.18 6.23
N LEU A 45 8.87 12.37 5.61
CA LEU A 45 8.60 13.64 6.29
C LEU A 45 7.14 14.10 6.18
N GLU A 46 6.29 13.28 5.58
CA GLU A 46 4.87 13.58 5.44
C GLU A 46 4.12 13.33 6.75
N GLN A 47 2.83 13.66 6.77
CA GLN A 47 1.99 13.40 7.94
C GLN A 47 1.79 11.90 8.17
N TYR A 48 2.03 11.46 9.41
CA TYR A 48 1.71 10.12 9.91
C TYR A 48 0.53 10.21 10.88
N SER A 49 -0.24 9.13 10.95
CA SER A 49 -1.36 9.00 11.88
C SER A 49 -1.33 7.63 12.55
N VAL A 50 -1.85 7.56 13.77
CA VAL A 50 -1.89 6.35 14.58
C VAL A 50 -3.26 5.66 14.40
N PRO A 51 -3.36 4.55 13.63
CA PRO A 51 -4.66 3.97 13.25
C PRO A 51 -5.28 3.07 14.32
N SER A 52 -4.44 2.39 15.10
CA SER A 52 -4.78 1.66 16.32
C SER A 52 -4.28 2.48 17.50
N LEU A 53 -4.95 2.50 18.65
CA LEU A 53 -4.54 3.24 19.87
C LEU A 53 -3.20 2.77 20.49
N SER A 54 -2.26 2.30 19.68
CA SER A 54 -0.87 1.92 19.97
C SER A 54 0.07 3.06 19.55
N ASP A 55 1.37 2.86 19.69
CA ASP A 55 2.47 3.72 19.22
C ASP A 55 2.77 3.63 17.71
N TRP A 56 2.16 2.71 16.96
CA TRP A 56 2.46 2.55 15.53
C TRP A 56 1.79 3.65 14.69
N ALA A 57 2.59 4.54 14.11
CA ALA A 57 2.12 5.57 13.19
C ALA A 57 2.38 5.16 11.73
N ILE A 58 1.50 5.57 10.81
CA ILE A 58 1.62 5.27 9.38
C ILE A 58 1.20 6.48 8.53
N HIS A 59 1.94 6.72 7.45
CA HIS A 59 1.49 7.63 6.39
C HIS A 59 0.32 7.01 5.62
N ARG A 60 -0.83 7.68 5.58
CA ARG A 60 -2.06 7.15 4.94
C ARG A 60 -2.10 7.34 3.42
N GLY A 61 -1.00 7.06 2.77
CA GLY A 61 -0.82 7.11 1.32
C GLY A 61 0.03 5.93 0.87
N GLY A 62 -0.09 5.59 -0.42
CA GLY A 62 0.80 4.65 -1.07
C GLY A 62 0.90 4.92 -2.56
N THR A 63 1.98 4.42 -3.16
CA THR A 63 2.26 4.55 -4.60
C THR A 63 1.07 4.15 -5.46
N VAL A 64 0.41 3.03 -5.10
CA VAL A 64 -0.93 2.66 -5.57
C VAL A 64 -1.90 2.79 -4.40
N PHE A 65 -2.85 3.72 -4.52
CA PHE A 65 -3.77 4.07 -3.44
C PHE A 65 -5.21 3.66 -3.76
N LEU A 66 -5.89 3.01 -2.82
CA LEU A 66 -7.27 2.57 -2.93
C LEU A 66 -8.11 3.13 -1.78
N LYS A 67 -9.24 3.73 -2.11
CA LYS A 67 -10.29 4.17 -1.18
C LYS A 67 -11.63 4.05 -1.89
N GLY A 68 -12.62 3.40 -1.28
CA GLY A 68 -13.92 3.26 -1.94
C GLY A 68 -13.85 2.29 -3.14
N ALA A 69 -13.11 1.19 -3.02
CA ALA A 69 -12.92 0.22 -4.11
C ALA A 69 -13.46 -1.17 -3.74
N ARG A 70 -14.01 -1.88 -4.74
CA ARG A 70 -14.51 -3.25 -4.57
C ARG A 70 -14.15 -4.16 -5.73
N ASN A 71 -13.73 -5.40 -5.46
CA ASN A 71 -13.34 -6.36 -6.49
C ASN A 71 -12.27 -5.79 -7.45
N CYS A 72 -11.33 -5.02 -6.93
CA CYS A 72 -10.17 -4.53 -7.67
C CYS A 72 -8.95 -5.39 -7.40
N THR A 73 -8.13 -5.60 -8.43
CA THR A 73 -6.96 -6.48 -8.35
C THR A 73 -5.71 -5.72 -8.77
N ILE A 74 -4.64 -5.85 -7.98
CA ILE A 74 -3.28 -5.46 -8.37
C ILE A 74 -2.51 -6.76 -8.50
N GLN A 75 -2.11 -7.10 -9.72
CA GLN A 75 -1.49 -8.39 -10.01
C GLN A 75 -0.25 -8.28 -10.88
N ASN A 76 0.70 -9.19 -10.65
CA ASN A 76 1.92 -9.33 -11.45
C ASN A 76 2.72 -8.02 -11.60
N CYS A 77 2.55 -7.08 -10.66
CA CYS A 77 3.23 -5.80 -10.67
C CYS A 77 4.56 -5.89 -9.92
N PHE A 78 5.52 -5.06 -10.31
CA PHE A 78 6.78 -4.90 -9.62
C PHE A 78 6.90 -3.49 -9.03
N PHE A 79 6.87 -3.40 -7.70
CA PHE A 79 7.13 -2.19 -6.95
C PHE A 79 8.61 -2.16 -6.56
N ASP A 80 9.32 -1.20 -7.14
CA ASP A 80 10.77 -1.14 -7.15
C ASP A 80 11.24 0.21 -6.64
N ALA A 81 11.89 0.28 -5.47
CA ALA A 81 12.40 1.53 -4.91
C ALA A 81 11.34 2.67 -4.82
N VAL A 82 10.11 2.34 -4.40
CA VAL A 82 9.03 3.33 -4.24
C VAL A 82 9.15 4.07 -2.92
N GLY A 83 9.02 5.40 -2.88
CA GLY A 83 9.42 6.23 -1.74
C GLY A 83 8.60 6.16 -0.45
N GLY A 84 7.51 5.38 -0.41
CA GLY A 84 6.62 5.27 0.76
C GLY A 84 6.01 3.88 0.86
N ASN A 85 4.75 3.80 1.28
CA ASN A 85 4.02 2.55 1.19
C ASN A 85 3.75 2.19 -0.28
N ALA A 86 3.87 0.92 -0.68
CA ALA A 86 3.68 0.55 -2.08
C ALA A 86 2.18 0.48 -2.46
N VAL A 87 1.39 -0.36 -1.78
CA VAL A 87 -0.07 -0.45 -1.96
C VAL A 87 -0.75 -0.06 -0.66
N PHE A 88 -1.63 0.95 -0.71
CA PHE A 88 -2.36 1.40 0.48
C PHE A 88 -3.88 1.38 0.26
N MET A 89 -4.58 0.52 1.01
CA MET A 89 -6.03 0.43 1.06
C MET A 89 -6.57 1.19 2.28
N ASN A 90 -7.04 2.41 2.02
CA ASN A 90 -7.50 3.36 3.02
C ASN A 90 -9.02 3.27 3.25
N ASN A 91 -9.44 3.13 4.50
CA ASN A 91 -10.86 3.09 4.92
C ASN A 91 -11.63 2.01 4.14
N TYR A 92 -12.80 2.33 3.59
CA TYR A 92 -13.65 1.36 2.90
C TYR A 92 -12.97 0.73 1.67
N ASN A 93 -12.76 -0.59 1.71
CA ASN A 93 -12.33 -1.43 0.59
C ASN A 93 -12.95 -2.83 0.73
N ARG A 94 -13.39 -3.48 -0.35
CA ARG A 94 -14.09 -4.78 -0.31
C ARG A 94 -13.57 -5.77 -1.32
N ASP A 95 -13.24 -6.98 -0.89
CA ASP A 95 -12.92 -8.08 -1.81
C ASP A 95 -11.77 -7.72 -2.80
N ASN A 96 -10.89 -6.79 -2.42
CA ASN A 96 -9.77 -6.37 -3.27
C ASN A 96 -8.56 -7.28 -3.05
N MET A 97 -7.75 -7.48 -4.07
CA MET A 97 -6.63 -8.43 -4.03
C MET A 97 -5.32 -7.81 -4.51
N VAL A 98 -4.22 -8.12 -3.82
CA VAL A 98 -2.84 -7.88 -4.25
C VAL A 98 -2.15 -9.23 -4.39
N THR A 99 -1.78 -9.64 -5.60
CA THR A 99 -1.28 -10.99 -5.84
C THR A 99 -0.21 -11.12 -6.92
N GLY A 100 0.75 -12.03 -6.76
CA GLY A 100 1.80 -12.25 -7.75
C GLY A 100 2.73 -11.05 -7.91
N CYS A 101 2.69 -10.08 -6.99
CA CYS A 101 3.48 -8.87 -7.07
C CYS A 101 4.83 -9.05 -6.38
N ARG A 102 5.82 -8.28 -6.84
CA ARG A 102 7.12 -8.14 -6.20
C ARG A 102 7.25 -6.76 -5.57
N PHE A 103 7.79 -6.69 -4.37
CA PHE A 103 8.06 -5.46 -3.63
C PHE A 103 9.51 -5.50 -3.15
N THR A 104 10.30 -4.49 -3.53
CA THR A 104 11.66 -4.32 -3.03
C THR A 104 11.97 -2.85 -2.79
N GLU A 105 12.79 -2.57 -1.78
CA GLU A 105 13.32 -1.22 -1.50
C GLU A 105 12.22 -0.16 -1.31
N THR A 106 11.05 -0.58 -0.82
CA THR A 106 9.99 0.36 -0.49
C THR A 106 10.44 1.28 0.65
N GLY A 107 10.09 2.55 0.56
CA GLY A 107 10.43 3.56 1.55
C GLY A 107 9.82 3.26 2.91
N ASP A 108 8.61 2.69 2.90
CA ASP A 108 7.87 2.24 4.07
C ASP A 108 7.32 0.82 3.82
N SER A 109 6.08 0.52 4.18
CA SER A 109 5.48 -0.81 4.16
C SER A 109 5.03 -1.25 2.75
N ALA A 110 5.03 -2.54 2.45
CA ALA A 110 4.67 -3.00 1.11
C ALA A 110 3.14 -2.94 0.86
N ILE A 111 2.34 -3.64 1.68
CA ILE A 111 0.88 -3.67 1.50
C ILE A 111 0.18 -3.28 2.80
N CYS A 112 -0.68 -2.26 2.75
CA CYS A 112 -1.33 -1.71 3.92
C CYS A 112 -2.87 -1.77 3.81
N PHE A 113 -3.52 -2.40 4.78
CA PHE A 113 -4.97 -2.40 4.96
C PHE A 113 -5.33 -1.64 6.22
N VAL A 114 -5.80 -0.39 6.08
CA VAL A 114 -5.95 0.52 7.23
C VAL A 114 -7.33 1.16 7.26
N GLY A 115 -8.12 0.85 8.30
CA GLY A 115 -9.37 1.55 8.61
C GLY A 115 -9.17 2.84 9.41
N SER A 116 -10.27 3.48 9.83
CA SER A 116 -10.25 4.66 10.71
C SER A 116 -11.11 4.41 11.95
N LEU A 117 -10.59 4.73 13.13
CA LEU A 117 -11.34 4.63 14.39
C LEU A 117 -12.52 5.62 14.43
N GLU A 118 -12.26 6.88 14.08
CA GLU A 118 -13.27 7.96 14.11
C GLU A 118 -14.47 7.65 13.21
N LEU A 119 -14.22 7.00 12.07
CA LEU A 119 -15.24 6.62 11.09
C LEU A 119 -15.87 5.26 11.38
N THR A 120 -15.43 4.56 12.43
CA THR A 120 -15.93 3.23 12.82
C THR A 120 -16.71 3.35 14.13
N ASN A 121 -17.98 3.78 14.05
CA ASN A 121 -18.97 3.65 15.13
C ASN A 121 -19.99 2.55 14.78
N GLY A 122 -20.72 2.04 15.79
CA GLY A 122 -21.40 0.73 15.86
C GLY A 122 -22.32 0.25 14.72
N THR A 123 -22.44 1.00 13.62
CA THR A 123 -23.21 0.64 12.42
C THR A 123 -22.42 0.71 11.10
N GLN A 124 -21.16 1.21 11.09
CA GLN A 124 -20.44 1.52 9.84
C GLN A 124 -19.26 0.61 9.46
N ARG A 125 -19.01 0.60 8.15
CA ARG A 125 -18.24 -0.36 7.35
C ARG A 125 -16.94 0.25 6.78
N ASN A 126 -16.45 1.37 7.33
CA ASN A 126 -15.33 2.16 6.80
C ASN A 126 -13.93 1.59 7.11
N PHE A 127 -13.73 0.33 6.77
CA PHE A 127 -12.49 -0.40 6.91
C PHE A 127 -12.32 -1.38 5.75
N PRO A 128 -11.09 -1.85 5.46
CA PRO A 128 -10.89 -2.95 4.52
C PRO A 128 -11.51 -4.25 5.03
N TYR A 129 -12.29 -4.92 4.19
CA TYR A 129 -12.98 -6.17 4.55
C TYR A 129 -12.88 -7.18 3.42
N GLU A 130 -12.51 -8.42 3.75
CA GLU A 130 -12.32 -9.51 2.76
C GLU A 130 -11.25 -9.20 1.69
N CYS A 131 -10.36 -8.25 1.95
CA CYS A 131 -9.22 -7.99 1.07
C CYS A 131 -8.09 -9.00 1.31
N LYS A 132 -7.27 -9.20 0.27
CA LYS A 132 -6.26 -10.25 0.24
C LYS A 132 -4.91 -9.73 -0.22
N ALA A 133 -3.86 -10.16 0.45
CA ALA A 133 -2.47 -10.06 0.00
C ALA A 133 -1.92 -11.48 -0.08
N THR A 134 -1.82 -12.05 -1.29
CA THR A 134 -1.46 -13.45 -1.48
C THR A 134 -0.41 -13.67 -2.55
N ASN A 135 0.46 -14.69 -2.41
CA ASN A 135 1.45 -15.01 -3.46
C ASN A 135 2.35 -13.82 -3.85
N ASN A 136 2.74 -12.98 -2.90
CA ASN A 136 3.66 -11.87 -3.15
C ASN A 136 5.07 -12.18 -2.66
N LEU A 137 6.06 -11.62 -3.35
CA LEU A 137 7.46 -11.58 -2.93
C LEU A 137 7.76 -10.19 -2.37
N ILE A 138 8.09 -10.08 -1.09
CA ILE A 138 8.33 -8.81 -0.40
C ILE A 138 9.68 -8.90 0.31
N HIS A 139 10.62 -8.04 -0.04
CA HIS A 139 11.93 -8.05 0.60
C HIS A 139 12.61 -6.69 0.60
N ASP A 140 13.57 -6.48 1.50
CA ASP A 140 14.41 -5.27 1.54
C ASP A 140 13.59 -3.97 1.61
N CYS A 141 12.45 -3.99 2.31
CA CYS A 141 11.58 -2.83 2.51
C CYS A 141 12.01 -2.00 3.74
N GLY A 142 11.50 -0.77 3.88
CA GLY A 142 11.84 0.12 5.00
C GLY A 142 13.13 0.90 4.79
N VAL A 143 13.36 1.37 3.56
CA VAL A 143 14.55 2.19 3.23
C VAL A 143 14.59 3.45 4.10
N PHE A 144 13.44 4.11 4.28
CA PHE A 144 13.31 5.31 5.10
C PHE A 144 12.63 5.03 6.44
N GLY A 145 11.42 4.45 6.42
CA GLY A 145 10.67 4.06 7.61
C GLY A 145 11.30 2.85 8.30
N LYS A 146 11.33 2.86 9.64
CA LYS A 146 11.86 1.75 10.46
C LYS A 146 10.80 1.00 11.25
N GLN A 147 9.61 1.60 11.43
CA GLN A 147 8.43 0.91 11.95
C GLN A 147 7.52 0.54 10.79
N ILE A 148 7.84 -0.56 10.09
CA ILE A 148 7.21 -0.95 8.82
C ILE A 148 6.83 -2.43 8.82
N ALA A 149 6.00 -2.85 7.86
CA ALA A 149 5.65 -4.25 7.67
C ALA A 149 5.55 -4.64 6.19
N GLY A 150 5.74 -5.93 5.89
CA GLY A 150 5.47 -6.45 4.55
C GLY A 150 3.96 -6.39 4.24
N VAL A 151 3.14 -6.84 5.18
CA VAL A 151 1.68 -6.65 5.15
C VAL A 151 1.23 -6.04 6.48
N TYR A 152 0.86 -4.77 6.45
CA TYR A 152 0.33 -4.05 7.61
C TYR A 152 -1.20 -4.12 7.63
N ILE A 153 -1.77 -4.53 8.76
CA ILE A 153 -3.23 -4.67 8.94
C ILE A 153 -3.62 -3.95 10.22
N SER A 154 -4.44 -2.90 10.10
CA SER A 154 -4.97 -2.19 11.26
C SER A 154 -6.40 -1.76 11.01
N ARG A 155 -7.29 -1.98 11.99
CA ARG A 155 -8.72 -1.67 11.88
C ARG A 155 -9.32 -2.23 10.59
N ALA A 156 -9.11 -3.51 10.33
CA ALA A 156 -9.62 -4.24 9.18
C ALA A 156 -10.23 -5.56 9.64
N LYS A 157 -11.03 -6.22 8.80
CA LYS A 157 -11.73 -7.46 9.20
C LYS A 157 -11.71 -8.49 8.08
N ARG A 158 -11.44 -9.75 8.43
CA ARG A 158 -11.36 -10.89 7.48
C ARG A 158 -10.35 -10.61 6.36
N ILE A 159 -9.19 -10.05 6.70
CA ILE A 159 -8.09 -9.87 5.77
C ILE A 159 -7.33 -11.19 5.65
N THR A 160 -6.99 -11.59 4.43
CA THR A 160 -6.14 -12.77 4.18
C THR A 160 -4.75 -12.32 3.75
N ALA A 161 -3.75 -12.60 4.57
CA ALA A 161 -2.33 -12.54 4.19
C ALA A 161 -1.82 -13.98 4.12
N GLY A 162 -1.62 -14.53 2.92
CA GLY A 162 -1.32 -15.96 2.76
C GLY A 162 -0.36 -16.23 1.61
N HIS A 163 0.54 -17.20 1.77
CA HIS A 163 1.50 -17.60 0.73
C HIS A 163 2.40 -16.45 0.24
N ASN A 164 2.72 -15.47 1.09
CA ASN A 164 3.71 -14.44 0.77
C ASN A 164 5.09 -14.88 1.29
N LEU A 165 6.14 -14.62 0.51
CA LEU A 165 7.52 -14.73 0.96
C LEU A 165 8.00 -13.35 1.41
N MET A 166 8.34 -13.21 2.70
CA MET A 166 8.76 -11.95 3.31
C MET A 166 10.09 -12.14 4.04
N TYR A 167 11.13 -11.39 3.68
CA TYR A 167 12.46 -11.45 4.32
C TYR A 167 13.20 -10.10 4.21
N ASN A 168 14.28 -9.94 4.97
CA ASN A 168 15.06 -8.68 5.02
C ASN A 168 14.20 -7.44 5.29
N MET A 169 13.46 -7.48 6.39
CA MET A 169 12.69 -6.35 6.91
C MET A 169 13.42 -5.82 8.17
N PRO A 170 13.39 -4.51 8.46
CA PRO A 170 14.05 -3.90 9.62
C PRO A 170 13.41 -4.30 10.96
#